data_AF-A0A1V4A633-F1
#
_entry.id   AF-A0A1V4A633-F1
#
_cell.length_a   1.000
_cell.length_b   1.000
_cell.length_c   1.000
_cell.angle_alpha   90.00
_cell.angle_beta   90.00
_cell.angle_gamma   90.00
#
_symmetry.space_group_name_H-M   'P 1'
#
loop_
_entity.id
_entity.type
_entity.pdbx_description
1 polymer ?
#
loop_
_entity_poly.entity_id
_entity_poly.type
_entity_poly.pdbx_seq_one_letter_code
_entity_poly.pdbx_strand_id
1 'polypeptide(L)'
;MSTGPHSDRENGSLPLPVRLYPASYRRANGAEAAATYADVTEGAGLAVRAAEAAGLTGHALRMRAGLTSDRTFPRVAALAAPIVVAVSAGLSAAQLFRVADSEPPGTLDGLGRLAGLPTGWAWGTGLLMLAVLLAAVSGRWTLAKVLGCSAAVAILAVRVIWFSAHMAEMLVSMLTAIVLDVGLPQVLWAVLLVAAPKDLLDDSPRTRATLPAVAVGTYAVATIGWREGPLSWLPLFAALVAVALAFNHRDRLFPAAVALAVLPLLLITYTSELSSGLILAGVTYDLATLVSGIPLLGAAVAIVLMNRRGRRGSTAPSTG
;
A
#
# COMPACT_ATOMS: atom_id res chain seq x y z
N MET A 1 -29.03 -13.39 -33.57
CA MET A 1 -29.08 -12.40 -32.46
C MET A 1 -28.62 -11.07 -33.02
N SER A 2 -29.55 -10.18 -33.32
CA SER A 2 -29.29 -8.84 -33.87
C SER A 2 -29.01 -7.88 -32.71
N THR A 3 -27.77 -7.43 -32.57
CA THR A 3 -27.41 -6.32 -31.66
C THR A 3 -27.78 -5.03 -32.38
N GLY A 4 -29.01 -4.57 -32.13
CA GLY A 4 -29.54 -3.36 -32.75
C GLY A 4 -28.84 -2.07 -32.28
N PRO A 5 -28.88 -1.00 -33.10
CA PRO A 5 -28.22 0.30 -32.86
C PRO A 5 -28.79 1.13 -31.68
N HIS A 6 -29.70 0.57 -30.86
CA HIS A 6 -30.27 1.28 -29.71
C HIS A 6 -29.35 1.35 -28.48
N SER A 7 -28.41 0.41 -28.33
CA SER A 7 -27.58 0.34 -27.10
C SER A 7 -26.51 1.43 -26.97
N ASP A 8 -26.12 2.09 -28.08
CA ASP A 8 -25.11 3.15 -28.05
C ASP A 8 -25.68 4.51 -27.62
N ARG A 9 -26.97 4.79 -27.90
CA ARG A 9 -27.61 6.05 -27.47
C ARG A 9 -27.93 6.07 -25.98
N GLU A 10 -28.32 4.94 -25.39
CA GLU A 10 -28.62 4.84 -23.95
C GLU A 10 -27.36 4.95 -23.08
N ASN A 11 -26.18 4.55 -23.58
CA ASN A 11 -24.94 4.74 -22.85
C ASN A 11 -24.47 6.22 -22.79
N GLY A 12 -25.00 7.08 -23.66
CA GLY A 12 -24.67 8.50 -23.72
C GLY A 12 -25.32 9.33 -22.60
N SER A 13 -26.44 8.88 -22.02
CA SER A 13 -27.18 9.58 -20.96
C SER A 13 -26.77 9.19 -19.54
N LEU A 14 -25.94 8.15 -19.38
CA LEU A 14 -25.51 7.71 -18.05
C LEU A 14 -24.52 8.70 -17.42
N PRO A 15 -24.66 9.01 -16.13
CA PRO A 15 -23.70 9.85 -15.42
C PRO A 15 -22.31 9.20 -15.43
N LEU A 16 -21.26 10.02 -15.50
CA LEU A 16 -19.87 9.60 -15.70
C LEU A 16 -19.41 8.51 -14.70
N PRO A 17 -19.76 8.55 -13.40
CA PRO A 17 -19.41 7.47 -12.45
C PRO A 17 -20.02 6.11 -12.83
N VAL A 18 -21.25 6.08 -13.36
CA VAL A 18 -21.93 4.84 -13.76
C VAL A 18 -21.32 4.26 -15.05
N ARG A 19 -20.81 5.12 -15.94
CA ARG A 19 -20.11 4.69 -17.17
C ARG A 19 -18.83 3.91 -16.90
N LEU A 20 -18.22 4.09 -15.73
CA LEU A 20 -17.00 3.37 -15.33
C LEU A 20 -17.27 1.91 -14.92
N TYR A 21 -18.51 1.47 -14.71
CA TYR A 21 -18.77 0.06 -14.39
C TYR A 21 -18.43 -0.88 -15.57
N PRO A 22 -18.17 -2.18 -15.33
CA PRO A 22 -18.09 -3.18 -16.40
C PRO A 22 -19.38 -3.19 -17.24
N ALA A 23 -19.26 -3.45 -18.55
CA ALA A 23 -20.39 -3.38 -19.49
C ALA A 23 -21.53 -4.37 -19.16
N SER A 24 -21.21 -5.56 -18.60
CA SER A 24 -22.21 -6.51 -18.12
C SER A 24 -23.04 -5.93 -16.97
N TYR A 25 -22.39 -5.29 -16.00
CA TYR A 25 -23.06 -4.67 -14.86
C TYR A 25 -23.91 -3.48 -15.29
N ARG A 26 -23.42 -2.63 -16.19
CA ARG A 26 -24.20 -1.48 -16.70
C ARG A 26 -25.48 -1.92 -17.40
N ARG A 27 -25.44 -3.02 -18.17
CA ARG A 27 -26.62 -3.56 -18.84
C ARG A 27 -27.67 -4.08 -17.85
N ALA A 28 -27.24 -4.67 -16.74
CA ALA A 28 -28.13 -5.21 -15.73
C ALA A 28 -28.68 -4.14 -14.77
N ASN A 29 -27.80 -3.29 -14.24
CA ASN A 29 -28.08 -2.41 -13.10
C ASN A 29 -27.79 -0.93 -13.38
N GLY A 30 -27.44 -0.56 -14.61
CA GLY A 30 -26.99 0.80 -14.92
C GLY A 30 -28.08 1.85 -14.77
N ALA A 31 -29.32 1.53 -15.14
CA ALA A 31 -30.47 2.42 -14.98
C ALA A 31 -30.80 2.66 -13.50
N GLU A 32 -30.85 1.59 -12.70
CA GLU A 32 -31.08 1.67 -11.25
C GLU A 32 -29.95 2.47 -10.56
N ALA A 33 -28.69 2.15 -10.84
CA ALA A 33 -27.55 2.87 -10.25
C ALA A 33 -27.52 4.36 -10.63
N ALA A 34 -27.94 4.71 -11.85
CA ALA A 34 -28.06 6.10 -12.28
C ALA A 34 -29.22 6.82 -11.58
N ALA A 35 -30.36 6.16 -11.42
CA ALA A 35 -31.52 6.68 -10.68
C ALA A 35 -31.15 6.92 -9.20
N THR A 36 -30.58 5.93 -8.52
CA THR A 36 -30.13 6.09 -7.12
C THR A 36 -29.12 7.22 -6.97
N TYR A 37 -28.19 7.37 -7.91
CA TYR A 37 -27.26 8.49 -7.87
C TYR A 37 -27.96 9.85 -8.05
N ALA A 38 -28.93 9.95 -8.96
CA ALA A 38 -29.71 11.15 -9.16
C ALA A 38 -30.50 11.51 -7.89
N ASP A 39 -31.19 10.53 -7.30
CA ASP A 39 -31.99 10.71 -6.08
C ASP A 39 -31.12 11.17 -4.89
N VAL A 40 -29.94 10.55 -4.69
CA VAL A 40 -29.02 10.92 -3.59
C VAL A 40 -28.38 12.29 -3.81
N THR A 41 -28.22 12.71 -5.07
CA THR A 41 -27.57 13.99 -5.41
C THR A 41 -28.56 15.13 -5.68
N GLU A 42 -29.86 14.84 -5.69
CA GLU A 42 -30.92 15.84 -5.79
C GLU A 42 -30.89 16.76 -4.57
N GLY A 43 -30.83 18.08 -4.80
CA GLY A 43 -30.69 19.08 -3.73
C GLY A 43 -29.35 19.05 -2.97
N ALA A 44 -28.46 18.07 -3.20
CA ALA A 44 -27.20 17.96 -2.49
C ALA A 44 -26.17 19.01 -2.95
N GLY A 45 -25.41 19.55 -2.00
CA GLY A 45 -24.30 20.47 -2.28
C GLY A 45 -23.14 19.82 -3.03
N LEU A 46 -22.28 20.64 -3.65
CA LEU A 46 -21.16 20.18 -4.49
C LEU A 46 -20.24 19.15 -3.80
N ALA A 47 -19.95 19.35 -2.52
CA ALA A 47 -19.09 18.45 -1.76
C ALA A 47 -19.70 17.04 -1.62
N VAL A 48 -21.01 16.95 -1.36
CA VAL A 48 -21.73 15.68 -1.24
C VAL A 48 -21.78 14.98 -2.59
N ARG A 49 -22.08 15.72 -3.67
CA ARG A 49 -22.08 15.17 -5.03
C ARG A 49 -20.72 14.61 -5.42
N ALA A 50 -19.64 15.33 -5.12
CA ALA A 50 -18.28 14.89 -5.39
C ALA A 50 -17.92 13.63 -4.59
N ALA A 51 -18.33 13.56 -3.32
CA ALA A 51 -18.11 12.39 -2.47
C ALA A 51 -18.85 11.15 -3.01
N GLU A 52 -20.10 11.31 -3.44
CA GLU A 52 -20.88 10.22 -4.04
C GLU A 52 -20.31 9.76 -5.39
N ALA A 53 -19.94 10.71 -6.26
CA ALA A 53 -19.30 10.40 -7.53
C ALA A 53 -17.97 9.64 -7.33
N ALA A 54 -17.17 10.02 -6.34
CA ALA A 54 -15.94 9.35 -5.98
C ALA A 54 -16.20 7.95 -5.40
N GLY A 55 -17.23 7.78 -4.58
CA GLY A 55 -17.68 6.49 -4.05
C GLY A 55 -18.04 5.50 -5.15
N LEU A 56 -18.92 5.92 -6.07
CA LEU A 56 -19.34 5.12 -7.23
C LEU A 56 -18.18 4.79 -8.17
N THR A 57 -17.35 5.78 -8.47
CA THR A 57 -16.16 5.58 -9.30
C THR A 57 -15.20 4.58 -8.67
N GLY A 58 -14.95 4.71 -7.36
CA GLY A 58 -14.11 3.78 -6.61
C GLY A 58 -14.69 2.37 -6.58
N HIS A 59 -16.01 2.20 -6.50
CA HIS A 59 -16.66 0.89 -6.57
C HIS A 59 -16.55 0.29 -7.97
N ALA A 60 -16.79 1.08 -9.02
CA ALA A 60 -16.67 0.66 -10.41
C ALA A 60 -15.25 0.21 -10.77
N LEU A 61 -14.23 0.96 -10.32
CA LEU A 61 -12.83 0.59 -10.51
C LEU A 61 -12.48 -0.72 -9.77
N ARG A 62 -12.96 -0.89 -8.52
CA ARG A 62 -12.79 -2.15 -7.77
C ARG A 62 -13.45 -3.32 -8.49
N MET A 63 -14.66 -3.15 -9.02
CA MET A 63 -15.34 -4.15 -9.84
C MET A 63 -14.53 -4.54 -11.08
N ARG A 64 -13.97 -3.56 -11.82
CA ARG A 64 -13.11 -3.84 -12.98
C ARG A 64 -11.81 -4.55 -12.61
N ALA A 65 -11.22 -4.16 -11.49
CA ALA A 65 -10.00 -4.79 -10.96
C ALA A 65 -10.27 -6.17 -10.32
N GLY A 66 -11.53 -6.58 -10.16
CA GLY A 66 -11.89 -7.78 -9.43
C GLY A 66 -11.54 -7.70 -7.93
N LEU A 67 -11.59 -6.50 -7.36
CA LEU A 67 -11.32 -6.18 -5.95
C LEU A 67 -12.62 -6.08 -5.14
N THR A 68 -13.58 -6.95 -5.43
CA THR A 68 -14.85 -7.04 -4.72
C THR A 68 -14.71 -7.88 -3.43
N SER A 69 -15.56 -7.64 -2.42
CA SER A 69 -15.45 -8.22 -1.07
C SER A 69 -15.62 -9.76 -1.01
N ASP A 70 -16.13 -10.37 -2.08
CA ASP A 70 -16.19 -11.82 -2.31
C ASP A 70 -14.80 -12.43 -2.60
N ARG A 71 -13.80 -11.61 -2.96
CA ARG A 71 -12.45 -12.07 -3.31
C ARG A 71 -11.52 -12.10 -2.11
N THR A 72 -10.56 -13.01 -2.16
CA THR A 72 -9.55 -13.21 -1.09
C THR A 72 -8.65 -11.99 -0.92
N PHE A 73 -8.20 -11.38 -2.02
CA PHE A 73 -7.22 -10.30 -1.93
C PHE A 73 -7.74 -9.03 -1.22
N PRO A 74 -8.94 -8.50 -1.51
CA PRO A 74 -9.50 -7.37 -0.76
C PRO A 74 -9.67 -7.64 0.74
N ARG A 75 -9.99 -8.88 1.13
CA ARG A 75 -10.03 -9.28 2.54
C ARG A 75 -8.64 -9.25 3.18
N VAL A 76 -7.64 -9.81 2.51
CA VAL A 76 -6.24 -9.73 2.94
C VAL A 76 -5.77 -8.27 3.03
N ALA A 77 -6.11 -7.44 2.05
CA ALA A 77 -5.78 -6.01 2.06
C ALA A 77 -6.47 -5.26 3.22
N ALA A 78 -7.73 -5.59 3.52
CA ALA A 78 -8.45 -5.03 4.66
C ALA A 78 -7.82 -5.41 6.01
N LEU A 79 -7.38 -6.67 6.15
CA LEU A 79 -6.62 -7.13 7.32
C LEU A 79 -5.22 -6.49 7.39
N ALA A 80 -4.60 -6.23 6.25
CA ALA A 80 -3.25 -5.66 6.16
C ALA A 80 -3.25 -4.15 6.41
N ALA A 81 -4.29 -3.42 6.01
CA ALA A 81 -4.31 -1.96 6.02
C ALA A 81 -4.01 -1.33 7.40
N PRO A 82 -4.56 -1.80 8.53
CA PRO A 82 -4.19 -1.27 9.84
C PRO A 82 -2.73 -1.52 10.21
N ILE A 83 -2.20 -2.69 9.83
CA ILE A 83 -0.79 -3.05 10.04
C ILE A 83 0.10 -2.16 9.17
N VAL A 84 -0.26 -1.96 7.90
CA VAL A 84 0.44 -1.06 6.96
C VAL A 84 0.55 0.34 7.54
N VAL A 85 -0.55 0.91 8.05
CA VAL A 85 -0.56 2.25 8.65
C VAL A 85 0.34 2.31 9.89
N ALA A 86 0.27 1.31 10.76
CA ALA A 86 1.08 1.29 11.98
C ALA A 86 2.58 1.10 11.68
N VAL A 87 2.92 0.16 10.80
CA VAL A 87 4.30 -0.14 10.39
C VAL A 87 4.92 1.06 9.66
N SER A 88 4.21 1.65 8.70
CA SER A 88 4.72 2.80 7.96
C SER A 88 4.91 4.01 8.87
N ALA A 89 3.97 4.28 9.77
CA ALA A 89 4.08 5.37 10.75
C ALA A 89 5.21 5.14 11.76
N GLY A 90 5.40 3.90 12.25
CA GLY A 90 6.50 3.56 13.14
C GLY A 90 7.87 3.71 12.47
N LEU A 91 8.01 3.26 11.22
CA LEU A 91 9.22 3.47 10.44
C LEU A 91 9.48 4.97 10.18
N SER A 92 8.45 5.72 9.83
CA SER A 92 8.55 7.18 9.68
C SER A 92 8.93 7.88 10.99
N ALA A 93 8.38 7.44 12.12
CA ALA A 93 8.76 7.95 13.43
C ALA A 93 10.24 7.67 13.73
N ALA A 94 10.76 6.50 13.35
CA ALA A 94 12.17 6.19 13.55
C ALA A 94 13.05 7.14 12.75
N GLN A 95 12.65 7.46 11.52
CA GLN A 95 13.35 8.44 10.68
C GLN A 95 13.32 9.86 11.26
N LEU A 96 12.21 10.26 11.90
CA LEU A 96 12.05 11.57 12.54
C LEU A 96 12.84 11.69 13.85
N PHE A 97 12.68 10.70 14.74
CA PHE A 97 13.17 10.69 16.11
C PHE A 97 14.34 9.72 16.23
N ARG A 98 15.38 9.96 15.41
CA ARG A 98 16.63 9.21 15.47
C ARG A 98 17.18 9.26 16.89
N VAL A 99 17.64 8.13 17.40
CA VAL A 99 18.32 8.06 18.69
C VAL A 99 19.75 8.53 18.48
N ALA A 100 20.36 9.18 19.48
CA ALA A 100 21.79 9.47 19.44
C ALA A 100 22.56 8.15 19.16
N ASP A 101 23.54 8.20 18.26
CA ASP A 101 24.34 7.05 17.82
C ASP A 101 23.61 5.98 16.98
N SER A 102 22.35 6.18 16.58
CA SER A 102 21.72 5.36 15.55
C SER A 102 22.03 5.94 14.16
N GLU A 103 23.07 5.42 13.50
CA GLU A 103 23.31 5.69 12.09
C GLU A 103 22.38 4.81 11.23
N PRO A 104 21.57 5.37 10.32
CA PRO A 104 20.83 4.56 9.36
C PRO A 104 21.79 3.69 8.52
N PRO A 105 21.32 2.57 7.95
CA PRO A 105 22.07 1.79 6.97
C PRO A 105 22.76 2.69 5.95
N GLY A 106 23.97 2.36 5.53
CA GLY A 106 24.73 3.13 4.54
C GLY A 106 24.03 3.31 3.19
N THR A 107 22.85 2.73 2.95
CA THR A 107 21.96 3.09 1.82
C THR A 107 20.95 4.16 2.17
N LEU A 108 20.49 4.25 3.42
CA LEU A 108 19.66 5.34 3.94
C LEU A 108 20.51 6.57 4.35
N ASP A 109 21.78 6.36 4.69
CA ASP A 109 22.76 7.40 5.03
C ASP A 109 23.84 7.57 3.95
N GLY A 110 24.05 6.61 3.05
CA GLY A 110 24.76 6.84 1.78
C GLY A 110 23.85 7.54 0.78
N LEU A 111 22.54 7.24 0.76
CA LEU A 111 21.48 8.16 0.29
C LEU A 111 20.99 9.05 1.45
N GLY A 112 21.85 9.50 2.35
CA GLY A 112 21.56 10.56 3.34
C GLY A 112 22.63 11.65 3.23
N ARG A 113 23.89 11.21 3.15
CA ARG A 113 25.05 11.94 2.63
C ARG A 113 24.95 12.21 1.13
N LEU A 114 24.48 11.26 0.31
CA LEU A 114 24.03 11.60 -1.05
C LEU A 114 22.69 12.30 -0.98
N ALA A 115 21.69 11.88 -0.20
CA ALA A 115 20.34 12.42 -0.39
C ALA A 115 20.07 13.83 0.10
N GLY A 116 21.03 14.59 0.64
CA GLY A 116 21.01 16.06 0.76
C GLY A 116 19.64 16.71 1.03
N LEU A 117 18.73 15.99 1.69
CA LEU A 117 17.31 16.28 1.62
C LEU A 117 17.12 17.25 2.74
N PRO A 118 16.72 18.51 2.45
CA PRO A 118 16.62 19.50 3.48
C PRO A 118 15.77 18.92 4.61
N THR A 119 16.24 19.00 5.85
CA THR A 119 15.63 18.37 7.02
C THR A 119 14.12 18.57 7.05
N GLY A 120 13.64 19.74 6.62
CA GLY A 120 12.20 20.03 6.47
C GLY A 120 11.39 19.04 5.63
N TRP A 121 11.93 18.48 4.55
CA TRP A 121 11.23 17.51 3.69
C TRP A 121 11.12 16.12 4.33
N ALA A 122 12.18 15.68 5.01
CA ALA A 122 12.15 14.44 5.80
C ALA A 122 11.12 14.56 6.93
N TRP A 123 11.07 15.72 7.57
CA TRP A 123 10.07 16.03 8.60
C TRP A 123 8.65 16.04 8.04
N GLY A 124 8.43 16.72 6.91
CA GLY A 124 7.11 16.80 6.28
C GLY A 124 6.53 15.43 5.91
N THR A 125 7.35 14.56 5.33
CA THR A 125 6.91 13.21 4.94
C THR A 125 6.67 12.29 6.13
N GLY A 126 7.50 12.37 7.17
CA GLY A 126 7.28 11.61 8.41
C GLY A 126 6.03 12.06 9.17
N LEU A 127 5.83 13.37 9.32
CA LEU A 127 4.64 13.94 9.96
C LEU A 127 3.35 13.55 9.21
N LEU A 128 3.40 13.45 7.89
CA LEU A 128 2.26 13.03 7.09
C LEU A 128 1.86 11.57 7.36
N MET A 129 2.82 10.66 7.53
CA MET A 129 2.52 9.28 7.94
C MET A 129 2.00 9.18 9.39
N LEU A 130 2.48 10.03 10.30
CA LEU A 130 1.88 10.15 11.63
C LEU A 130 0.44 10.66 11.56
N ALA A 131 0.13 11.59 10.66
CA ALA A 131 -1.24 12.05 10.43
C ALA A 131 -2.14 10.92 9.86
N VAL A 132 -1.62 10.03 9.01
CA VAL A 132 -2.32 8.82 8.56
C VAL A 132 -2.68 7.92 9.75
N LEU A 133 -1.73 7.68 10.66
CA LEU A 133 -1.96 6.89 11.88
C LEU A 133 -3.02 7.55 12.77
N LEU A 134 -2.94 8.85 13.02
CA LEU A 134 -3.94 9.57 13.82
C LEU A 134 -5.34 9.49 13.20
N ALA A 135 -5.45 9.60 11.87
CA ALA A 135 -6.72 9.43 11.17
C ALA A 135 -7.27 8.00 11.34
N ALA A 136 -6.43 6.97 11.26
CA ALA A 136 -6.83 5.57 11.45
C ALA A 136 -7.23 5.27 12.90
N VAL A 137 -6.48 5.76 13.89
CA VAL A 137 -6.82 5.64 15.33
C VAL A 137 -8.12 6.37 15.66
N SER A 138 -8.46 7.42 14.91
CA SER A 138 -9.74 8.14 15.04
C SER A 138 -10.90 7.44 14.32
N GLY A 139 -10.70 6.28 13.69
CA GLY A 139 -11.69 5.58 12.86
C GLY A 139 -11.99 6.25 11.51
N ARG A 140 -11.25 7.32 11.16
CA ARG A 140 -11.44 8.09 9.92
C ARG A 140 -10.68 7.49 8.76
N TRP A 141 -11.00 6.25 8.41
CA TRP A 141 -10.31 5.48 7.37
C TRP A 141 -10.28 6.13 5.98
N THR A 142 -11.33 6.87 5.60
CA THR A 142 -11.31 7.62 4.34
C THR A 142 -10.20 8.68 4.35
N LEU A 143 -10.06 9.41 5.45
CA LEU A 143 -9.00 10.40 5.61
C LEU A 143 -7.62 9.72 5.64
N ALA A 144 -7.49 8.60 6.36
CA ALA A 144 -6.25 7.83 6.40
C ALA A 144 -5.80 7.38 4.99
N LYS A 145 -6.73 6.90 4.15
CA LYS A 145 -6.44 6.52 2.76
C LYS A 145 -5.98 7.71 1.91
N VAL A 146 -6.69 8.83 1.98
CA VAL A 146 -6.33 10.04 1.23
C VAL A 146 -4.96 10.54 1.67
N LEU A 147 -4.72 10.65 2.97
CA LEU A 147 -3.43 11.05 3.53
C LEU A 147 -2.32 10.06 3.15
N GLY A 148 -2.59 8.76 3.17
CA GLY A 148 -1.61 7.74 2.82
C GLY A 148 -1.21 7.77 1.34
N CYS A 149 -2.17 7.98 0.44
CA CYS A 149 -1.89 8.23 -0.98
C CYS A 149 -1.09 9.51 -1.17
N SER A 150 -1.51 10.61 -0.55
CA SER A 150 -0.80 11.88 -0.61
C SER A 150 0.61 11.75 -0.06
N ALA A 151 0.81 10.95 0.99
CA ALA A 151 2.12 10.67 1.57
C ALA A 151 3.02 9.91 0.60
N ALA A 152 2.50 8.85 -0.03
CA ALA A 152 3.26 8.11 -1.03
C ALA A 152 3.66 8.99 -2.22
N VAL A 153 2.74 9.81 -2.73
CA VAL A 153 3.02 10.76 -3.83
C VAL A 153 4.02 11.82 -3.40
N ALA A 154 3.85 12.42 -2.22
CA ALA A 154 4.76 13.44 -1.69
C ALA A 154 6.17 12.86 -1.51
N ILE A 155 6.31 11.69 -0.89
CA ILE A 155 7.60 11.02 -0.71
C ILE A 155 8.26 10.77 -2.08
N LEU A 156 7.52 10.22 -3.04
CA LEU A 156 8.05 9.95 -4.37
C LEU A 156 8.46 11.24 -5.09
N ALA A 157 7.63 12.28 -5.07
CA ALA A 157 7.89 13.56 -5.71
C ALA A 157 9.12 14.25 -5.11
N VAL A 158 9.21 14.29 -3.79
CA VAL A 158 10.37 14.84 -3.07
C VAL A 158 11.66 14.12 -3.48
N ARG A 159 11.61 12.80 -3.59
CA ARG A 159 12.77 11.99 -3.99
C ARG A 159 13.14 12.23 -5.44
N VAL A 160 12.17 12.29 -6.35
CA VAL A 160 12.41 12.58 -7.78
C VAL A 160 12.97 13.99 -7.97
N ILE A 161 12.38 15.01 -7.33
CA ILE A 161 12.86 16.40 -7.42
C ILE A 161 14.30 16.48 -6.90
N TRP A 162 14.52 15.96 -5.69
CA TRP A 162 15.84 15.97 -5.08
C TRP A 162 16.88 15.26 -5.96
N PHE A 163 16.55 14.09 -6.50
CA PHE A 163 17.42 13.35 -7.40
C PHE A 163 17.68 14.08 -8.71
N SER A 164 16.64 14.66 -9.32
CA SER A 164 16.77 15.39 -10.59
C SER A 164 17.73 16.57 -10.51
N ALA A 165 17.81 17.23 -9.35
CA ALA A 165 18.75 18.32 -9.11
C ALA A 165 20.22 17.85 -9.01
N HIS A 166 20.46 16.58 -8.70
CA HIS A 166 21.79 15.98 -8.53
C HIS A 166 22.16 15.01 -9.67
N MET A 167 21.31 14.89 -10.70
CA MET A 167 21.46 13.95 -11.82
C MET A 167 22.71 14.16 -12.66
N ALA A 168 23.31 15.35 -12.66
CA ALA A 168 24.53 15.62 -13.43
C ALA A 168 25.73 14.77 -12.96
N GLU A 169 25.68 14.23 -11.73
CA GLU A 169 26.80 13.51 -11.10
C GLU A 169 26.52 12.02 -10.86
N MET A 170 25.27 11.54 -11.02
CA MET A 170 24.87 10.18 -10.63
C MET A 170 24.60 9.24 -11.82
N LEU A 171 25.09 8.00 -11.73
CA LEU A 171 24.87 6.91 -12.68
C LEU A 171 23.41 6.43 -12.69
N VAL A 172 22.94 5.93 -13.85
CA VAL A 172 21.59 5.34 -14.06
C VAL A 172 21.24 4.26 -13.03
N SER A 173 22.23 3.52 -12.53
CA SER A 173 22.07 2.50 -11.48
C SER A 173 21.47 3.05 -10.18
N MET A 174 21.73 4.31 -9.83
CA MET A 174 21.19 4.94 -8.63
C MET A 174 19.70 5.34 -8.77
N LEU A 175 19.21 5.57 -9.99
CA LEU A 175 17.78 5.81 -10.22
C LEU A 175 16.97 4.55 -9.89
N THR A 176 17.48 3.38 -10.31
CA THR A 176 16.85 2.09 -10.03
C THR A 176 16.80 1.80 -8.53
N ALA A 177 17.87 2.13 -7.79
CA ALA A 177 17.90 2.08 -6.33
C ALA A 177 16.76 2.89 -5.70
N ILE A 178 16.62 4.15 -6.09
CA ILE A 178 15.63 5.06 -5.50
C ILE A 178 14.21 4.57 -5.77
N VAL A 179 13.95 4.13 -7.01
CA VAL A 179 12.63 3.60 -7.38
C VAL A 179 12.31 2.34 -6.59
N LEU A 180 13.24 1.40 -6.47
CA LEU A 180 13.00 0.11 -5.83
C LEU A 180 13.04 0.15 -4.30
N ASP A 181 13.96 0.92 -3.72
CA ASP A 181 14.21 0.95 -2.28
C ASP A 181 13.34 1.99 -1.57
N VAL A 182 12.90 3.05 -2.26
CA VAL A 182 12.20 4.19 -1.63
C VAL A 182 10.91 4.59 -2.36
N GLY A 183 10.73 4.25 -3.64
CA GLY A 183 9.47 4.51 -4.32
C GLY A 183 8.48 3.37 -4.09
N LEU A 184 8.93 2.16 -4.41
CA LEU A 184 8.11 0.97 -4.44
C LEU A 184 7.48 0.61 -3.10
N PRO A 185 8.19 0.64 -1.94
CA PRO A 185 7.58 0.29 -0.65
C PRO A 185 6.37 1.18 -0.30
N GLN A 186 6.48 2.47 -0.59
CA GLN A 186 5.49 3.50 -0.30
C GLN A 186 4.29 3.37 -1.22
N VAL A 187 4.55 3.09 -2.51
CA VAL A 187 3.50 2.77 -3.47
C VAL A 187 2.77 1.49 -3.07
N LEU A 188 3.51 0.45 -2.65
CA LEU A 188 2.90 -0.80 -2.18
C LEU A 188 2.00 -0.56 -0.96
N TRP A 189 2.47 0.17 0.05
CA TRP A 189 1.64 0.52 1.20
C TRP A 189 0.39 1.32 0.81
N ALA A 190 0.52 2.33 -0.05
CA ALA A 190 -0.62 3.10 -0.53
C ALA A 190 -1.61 2.23 -1.31
N VAL A 191 -1.13 1.35 -2.18
CA VAL A 191 -1.96 0.41 -2.94
C VAL A 191 -2.71 -0.53 -1.99
N LEU A 192 -2.05 -1.11 -0.99
CA LEU A 192 -2.69 -1.96 0.01
C LEU A 192 -3.77 -1.21 0.79
N LEU A 193 -3.46 0.02 1.20
CA LEU A 193 -4.38 0.87 1.94
C LEU A 193 -5.62 1.25 1.11
N VAL A 194 -5.45 1.54 -0.18
CA VAL A 194 -6.56 1.85 -1.10
C VAL A 194 -7.36 0.61 -1.48
N ALA A 195 -6.68 -0.53 -1.68
CA ALA A 195 -7.30 -1.79 -2.04
C ALA A 195 -8.21 -2.35 -0.95
N ALA A 196 -7.94 -2.02 0.32
CA ALA A 196 -8.78 -2.40 1.45
C ALA A 196 -10.20 -1.79 1.33
N PRO A 197 -11.27 -2.58 1.18
CA PRO A 197 -12.64 -2.05 1.16
C PRO A 197 -13.01 -1.42 2.51
N LYS A 198 -13.70 -0.27 2.52
CA LYS A 198 -14.05 0.45 3.77
C LYS A 198 -14.96 -0.40 4.67
N ASP A 199 -15.85 -1.16 4.07
CA ASP A 199 -16.78 -2.09 4.69
C ASP A 199 -16.10 -3.27 5.40
N LEU A 200 -14.87 -3.60 5.02
CA LEU A 200 -14.08 -4.69 5.63
C LEU A 200 -13.04 -4.19 6.64
N LEU A 201 -12.86 -2.87 6.77
CA LEU A 201 -11.93 -2.32 7.75
C LEU A 201 -12.54 -2.44 9.14
N ASP A 202 -11.84 -3.15 10.02
CA ASP A 202 -12.25 -3.28 11.41
C ASP A 202 -12.06 -1.94 12.13
N ASP A 203 -13.19 -1.29 12.44
CA ASP A 203 -13.24 -0.05 13.22
C ASP A 203 -13.46 -0.30 14.72
N SER A 204 -13.24 -1.53 15.18
CA SER A 204 -13.36 -1.85 16.60
C SER A 204 -12.39 -1.02 17.44
N PRO A 205 -12.81 -0.56 18.64
CA PRO A 205 -11.94 0.21 19.53
C PRO A 205 -10.68 -0.56 19.93
N ARG A 206 -10.76 -1.90 19.96
CA ARG A 206 -9.62 -2.78 20.23
C ARG A 206 -8.56 -2.68 19.13
N THR A 207 -8.96 -2.79 17.87
CA THR A 207 -8.02 -2.67 16.75
C THR A 207 -7.40 -1.28 16.71
N ARG A 208 -8.19 -0.22 16.93
CA ARG A 208 -7.67 1.16 17.02
C ARG A 208 -6.65 1.35 18.15
N ALA A 209 -6.88 0.75 19.31
CA ALA A 209 -5.95 0.79 20.44
C ALA A 209 -4.63 0.02 20.19
N THR A 210 -4.64 -0.98 19.30
CA THR A 210 -3.42 -1.73 18.95
C THR A 210 -2.51 -1.01 17.95
N LEU A 211 -3.03 -0.09 17.13
CA LEU A 211 -2.23 0.59 16.10
C LEU A 211 -1.03 1.36 16.67
N PRO A 212 -1.17 2.17 17.74
CA PRO A 212 -0.04 2.85 18.35
C PRO A 212 1.01 1.88 18.89
N ALA A 213 0.58 0.76 19.49
CA ALA A 213 1.50 -0.25 20.02
C ALA A 213 2.33 -0.90 18.91
N VAL A 214 1.71 -1.23 17.76
CA VAL A 214 2.42 -1.77 16.59
C VAL A 214 3.37 -0.72 15.99
N ALA A 215 2.95 0.55 15.95
CA ALA A 215 3.80 1.65 15.48
C ALA A 215 5.03 1.86 16.38
N VAL A 216 4.85 1.87 17.71
CA VAL A 216 5.94 1.97 18.68
C VAL A 216 6.86 0.75 18.61
N GLY A 217 6.32 -0.45 18.47
CA GLY A 217 7.11 -1.66 18.25
C GLY A 217 7.96 -1.58 16.98
N THR A 218 7.37 -1.08 15.89
CA THR A 218 8.10 -0.87 14.62
C THR A 218 9.17 0.20 14.77
N TYR A 219 8.89 1.30 15.49
CA TYR A 219 9.87 2.35 15.80
C TYR A 219 11.07 1.80 16.57
N ALA A 220 10.82 1.08 17.67
CA ALA A 220 11.86 0.51 18.52
C ALA A 220 12.73 -0.49 17.74
N VAL A 221 12.10 -1.30 16.89
CA VAL A 221 12.86 -2.23 16.05
C VAL A 221 13.67 -1.50 15.00
N ALA A 222 13.10 -0.52 14.29
CA ALA A 222 13.84 0.19 13.25
C ALA A 222 15.07 0.89 13.84
N THR A 223 14.92 1.51 15.02
CA THR A 223 16.02 2.18 15.72
C THR A 223 17.10 1.21 16.22
N ILE A 224 16.73 0.06 16.82
CA ILE A 224 17.68 -1.00 17.17
C ILE A 224 18.35 -1.57 15.92
N GLY A 225 17.55 -1.82 14.89
CA GLY A 225 17.91 -2.32 13.58
C GLY A 225 19.01 -1.51 12.91
N TRP A 226 18.94 -0.19 13.04
CA TRP A 226 19.94 0.73 12.50
C TRP A 226 21.21 0.77 13.35
N ARG A 227 21.08 0.68 14.68
CA ARG A 227 22.22 0.70 15.59
C ARG A 227 23.06 -0.58 15.54
N GLU A 228 22.40 -1.74 15.55
CA GLU A 228 23.05 -3.05 15.71
C GLU A 228 23.25 -3.79 14.36
N GLY A 229 22.79 -3.18 13.26
CA GLY A 229 22.96 -3.72 11.90
C GLY A 229 21.95 -4.81 11.52
N PRO A 230 22.06 -5.38 10.30
CA PRO A 230 21.03 -6.20 9.65
C PRO A 230 20.59 -7.43 10.45
N LEU A 231 21.51 -8.07 11.17
CA LEU A 231 21.21 -9.28 11.95
C LEU A 231 20.22 -9.00 13.09
N SER A 232 20.18 -7.76 13.59
CA SER A 232 19.24 -7.35 14.63
C SER A 232 17.80 -7.21 14.14
N TRP A 233 17.55 -7.32 12.82
CA TRP A 233 16.21 -7.43 12.24
C TRP A 233 15.65 -8.86 12.26
N LEU A 234 16.50 -9.88 12.43
CA LEU A 234 16.05 -11.28 12.48
C LEU A 234 15.05 -11.56 13.62
N PRO A 235 15.25 -11.04 14.85
CA PRO A 235 14.25 -11.14 15.92
C PRO A 235 12.91 -10.48 15.57
N LEU A 236 12.91 -9.39 14.80
CA LEU A 236 11.67 -8.78 14.29
C LEU A 236 10.97 -9.72 13.33
N PHE A 237 11.68 -10.30 12.37
CA PHE A 237 11.08 -11.26 11.46
C PHE A 237 10.53 -12.46 12.22
N ALA A 238 11.28 -12.97 13.20
CA ALA A 238 10.81 -14.04 14.07
C ALA A 238 9.56 -13.62 14.86
N ALA A 239 9.51 -12.41 15.41
CA ALA A 239 8.36 -11.90 16.16
C ALA A 239 7.13 -11.67 15.26
N LEU A 240 7.29 -11.09 14.08
CA LEU A 240 6.21 -10.88 13.11
C LEU A 240 5.67 -12.21 12.57
N VAL A 241 6.56 -13.17 12.30
CA VAL A 241 6.18 -14.54 11.94
C VAL A 241 5.48 -15.22 13.11
N ALA A 242 5.98 -15.08 14.35
CA ALA A 242 5.35 -15.65 15.53
C ALA A 242 3.94 -15.07 15.77
N VAL A 243 3.76 -13.76 15.59
CA VAL A 243 2.44 -13.12 15.63
C VAL A 243 1.55 -13.64 14.50
N ALA A 244 2.04 -13.69 13.27
CA ALA A 244 1.30 -14.25 12.14
C ALA A 244 0.83 -15.69 12.41
N LEU A 245 1.72 -16.55 12.92
CA LEU A 245 1.45 -17.93 13.29
C LEU A 245 0.48 -18.04 14.47
N ALA A 246 0.65 -17.20 15.49
CA ALA A 246 -0.22 -17.16 16.67
C ALA A 246 -1.66 -16.78 16.30
N PHE A 247 -1.88 -15.99 15.26
CA PHE A 247 -3.21 -15.60 14.80
C PHE A 247 -3.77 -16.47 13.65
N ASN A 248 -2.97 -17.40 13.12
CA ASN A 248 -3.35 -18.32 12.04
C ASN A 248 -4.54 -19.24 12.43
N HIS A 249 -4.74 -19.50 13.73
CA HIS A 249 -5.85 -20.34 14.20
C HIS A 249 -7.22 -19.66 14.12
N ARG A 250 -7.28 -18.33 14.02
CA ARG A 250 -8.54 -17.56 13.98
C ARG A 250 -8.97 -17.18 12.58
N ASP A 251 -8.02 -16.85 11.73
CA ASP A 251 -8.28 -16.50 10.34
C ASP A 251 -7.10 -16.89 9.46
N ARG A 252 -7.34 -17.79 8.50
CA ARG A 252 -6.32 -18.30 7.57
C ARG A 252 -5.72 -17.19 6.70
N LEU A 253 -6.38 -16.04 6.60
CA LEU A 253 -5.92 -14.90 5.79
C LEU A 253 -5.00 -13.94 6.56
N PHE A 254 -4.98 -14.01 7.89
CA PHE A 254 -4.20 -13.09 8.72
C PHE A 254 -2.68 -13.18 8.49
N PRO A 255 -2.06 -14.37 8.38
CA PRO A 255 -0.62 -14.46 8.11
C PRO A 255 -0.24 -13.81 6.78
N ALA A 256 -1.08 -13.99 5.75
CA ALA A 256 -0.89 -13.36 4.46
C ALA A 256 -0.97 -11.84 4.57
N ALA A 257 -1.89 -11.30 5.38
CA ALA A 257 -2.03 -9.88 5.60
C ALA A 257 -0.81 -9.27 6.32
N VAL A 258 -0.30 -9.93 7.37
CA VAL A 258 0.93 -9.52 8.05
C VAL A 258 2.11 -9.52 7.09
N ALA A 259 2.30 -10.62 6.34
CA ALA A 259 3.37 -10.73 5.37
C ALA A 259 3.31 -9.61 4.31
N LEU A 260 2.11 -9.30 3.81
CA LEU A 260 1.89 -8.25 2.82
C LEU A 260 2.17 -6.85 3.38
N ALA A 261 1.80 -6.59 4.63
CA ALA A 261 2.00 -5.30 5.28
C ALA A 261 3.48 -5.03 5.61
N VAL A 262 4.22 -6.08 5.97
CA VAL A 262 5.64 -6.04 6.35
C VAL A 262 6.55 -6.15 5.13
N LEU A 263 6.07 -6.72 4.01
CA LEU A 263 6.86 -6.89 2.80
C LEU A 263 7.59 -5.60 2.37
N PRO A 264 6.96 -4.41 2.31
CA PRO A 264 7.67 -3.18 1.98
C PRO A 264 8.83 -2.85 2.92
N LEU A 265 8.71 -3.13 4.22
CA LEU A 265 9.79 -2.97 5.19
C LEU A 265 10.93 -3.95 4.90
N LEU A 266 10.58 -5.22 4.63
CA LEU A 266 11.53 -6.26 4.23
C LEU A 266 12.34 -5.82 3.02
N LEU A 267 11.69 -5.23 2.01
CA LEU A 267 12.37 -4.73 0.82
C LEU A 267 13.41 -3.70 1.19
N ILE A 268 13.02 -2.64 1.89
CA ILE A 268 13.93 -1.57 2.30
C ILE A 268 15.17 -2.13 3.00
N THR A 269 14.97 -3.07 3.92
CA THR A 269 16.07 -3.64 4.73
C THR A 269 16.90 -4.69 4.01
N TYR A 270 16.28 -5.50 3.15
CA TYR A 270 16.94 -6.63 2.50
C TYR A 270 17.66 -6.17 1.24
N THR A 271 17.05 -5.29 0.44
CA THR A 271 17.68 -4.81 -0.80
C THR A 271 18.90 -3.96 -0.49
N SER A 272 18.89 -3.15 0.56
CA SER A 272 20.04 -2.33 0.93
C SER A 272 21.26 -3.16 1.35
N GLU A 273 21.06 -4.15 2.20
CA GLU A 273 22.13 -4.88 2.87
C GLU A 273 22.64 -6.01 1.99
N LEU A 274 21.73 -6.73 1.31
CA LEU A 274 22.12 -7.71 0.31
C LEU A 274 22.89 -7.03 -0.83
N SER A 275 22.41 -5.88 -1.32
CA SER A 275 23.12 -5.18 -2.39
C SER A 275 24.50 -4.73 -1.92
N SER A 276 24.61 -4.19 -0.70
CA SER A 276 25.91 -3.80 -0.12
C SER A 276 26.86 -4.99 0.00
N GLY A 277 26.39 -6.13 0.53
CA GLY A 277 27.20 -7.34 0.65
C GLY A 277 27.63 -7.92 -0.70
N LEU A 278 26.74 -7.92 -1.70
CA LEU A 278 27.03 -8.37 -3.05
C LEU A 278 28.05 -7.44 -3.74
N ILE A 279 27.91 -6.13 -3.58
CA ILE A 279 28.87 -5.14 -4.10
C ILE A 279 30.25 -5.34 -3.49
N LEU A 280 30.33 -5.56 -2.16
CA LEU A 280 31.59 -5.87 -1.48
C LEU A 280 32.21 -7.19 -1.97
N ALA A 281 31.39 -8.15 -2.39
CA ALA A 281 31.82 -9.39 -3.02
C ALA A 281 32.19 -9.24 -4.51
N GLY A 282 32.20 -8.02 -5.06
CA GLY A 282 32.57 -7.72 -6.44
C GLY A 282 31.43 -7.89 -7.45
N VAL A 283 30.20 -8.10 -6.99
CA VAL A 283 29.03 -8.17 -7.86
C VAL A 283 28.64 -6.77 -8.32
N THR A 284 28.30 -6.62 -9.60
CA THR A 284 27.85 -5.32 -10.13
C THR A 284 26.56 -4.88 -9.46
N TYR A 285 26.42 -3.57 -9.29
CA TYR A 285 25.23 -2.95 -8.69
C TYR A 285 23.92 -3.44 -9.32
N ASP A 286 23.88 -3.54 -10.65
CA ASP A 286 22.69 -3.95 -11.40
C ASP A 286 22.29 -5.40 -11.09
N LEU A 287 23.27 -6.31 -11.00
CA LEU A 287 23.00 -7.71 -10.68
C LEU A 287 22.60 -7.86 -9.20
N ALA A 288 23.24 -7.10 -8.31
CA ALA A 288 22.90 -7.08 -6.89
C ALA A 288 21.45 -6.62 -6.67
N THR A 289 21.05 -5.56 -7.37
CA THR A 289 19.69 -5.03 -7.34
C THR A 289 18.69 -6.04 -7.93
N LEU A 290 19.01 -6.68 -9.05
CA LEU A 290 18.14 -7.67 -9.69
C LEU A 290 17.91 -8.89 -8.78
N VAL A 291 18.97 -9.41 -8.14
CA VAL A 291 18.87 -10.53 -7.20
C VAL A 291 18.04 -10.13 -5.97
N SER A 292 18.20 -8.90 -5.47
CA SER A 292 17.41 -8.39 -4.36
C SER A 292 15.92 -8.20 -4.68
N GLY A 293 15.57 -8.08 -5.97
CA GLY A 293 14.19 -8.00 -6.47
C GLY A 293 13.48 -9.35 -6.65
N ILE A 294 14.15 -10.49 -6.48
CA ILE A 294 13.53 -11.81 -6.63
C ILE A 294 12.38 -12.05 -5.62
N PRO A 295 12.52 -11.70 -4.32
CA PRO A 295 11.42 -11.81 -3.36
C PRO A 295 10.18 -10.98 -3.75
N LEU A 296 10.36 -9.82 -4.39
CA LEU A 296 9.26 -9.00 -4.94
C LEU A 296 8.47 -9.75 -6.00
N LEU A 297 9.18 -10.33 -6.96
CA LEU A 297 8.57 -11.13 -8.01
C LEU A 297 7.84 -12.34 -7.43
N GLY A 298 8.46 -13.01 -6.44
CA GLY A 298 7.85 -14.13 -5.72
C GLY A 298 6.54 -13.72 -5.02
N ALA A 299 6.54 -12.60 -4.30
CA ALA A 299 5.35 -12.08 -3.63
C ALA A 299 4.26 -11.65 -4.62
N ALA A 300 4.62 -10.93 -5.69
CA ALA A 300 3.68 -10.53 -6.74
C ALA A 300 3.05 -11.74 -7.43
N VAL A 301 3.86 -12.76 -7.77
CA VAL A 301 3.38 -14.02 -8.34
C VAL A 301 2.47 -14.74 -7.36
N ALA A 302 2.82 -14.82 -6.07
CA ALA A 302 1.97 -15.43 -5.05
C ALA A 302 0.61 -14.73 -4.97
N ILE A 303 0.56 -13.39 -4.96
CA ILE A 303 -0.68 -12.61 -4.98
C ILE A 303 -1.53 -12.95 -6.21
N VAL A 304 -0.91 -12.97 -7.40
CA VAL A 304 -1.61 -13.31 -8.66
C VAL A 304 -2.16 -14.73 -8.63
N LEU A 305 -1.39 -15.70 -8.12
CA LEU A 305 -1.81 -17.10 -8.01
C LEU A 305 -2.94 -17.29 -6.99
N MET A 306 -2.88 -16.59 -5.86
CA MET A 306 -3.96 -16.58 -4.87
C MET A 306 -5.26 -16.04 -5.49
N ASN A 307 -5.18 -14.97 -6.28
CA ASN A 307 -6.34 -14.38 -6.94
C ASN A 307 -6.94 -15.30 -8.02
N ARG A 308 -6.10 -16.09 -8.72
CA ARG A 308 -6.57 -17.08 -9.71
C ARG A 308 -7.28 -18.27 -9.08
N ARG A 309 -6.82 -18.76 -7.93
CA ARG A 309 -7.46 -19.91 -7.24
C ARG A 309 -8.89 -19.60 -6.79
N GLY A 310 -9.14 -18.38 -6.32
CA GLY A 310 -10.49 -17.93 -5.93
C GLY A 310 -11.52 -17.90 -7.08
N ARG A 311 -11.08 -17.83 -8.35
CA ARG A 311 -11.99 -17.87 -9.51
C ARG A 311 -12.48 -19.26 -9.87
N ARG A 312 -11.73 -20.32 -9.53
CA ARG A 312 -12.10 -21.70 -9.89
C ARG A 312 -13.10 -22.33 -8.90
N GLY A 313 -13.15 -21.85 -7.67
CA GLY A 313 -14.07 -22.35 -6.65
C GLY A 313 -15.52 -21.86 -6.82
N SER A 314 -15.75 -20.73 -7.48
CA SER A 314 -17.09 -20.11 -7.59
C SER A 314 -17.91 -20.56 -8.80
N THR A 315 -17.37 -21.42 -9.66
CA THR A 315 -18.02 -21.89 -10.89
C THR A 315 -18.51 -23.33 -10.82
N ALA A 316 -18.52 -23.96 -9.64
CA ALA A 316 -19.23 -25.23 -9.48
C ALA A 316 -20.74 -24.94 -9.57
N PRO A 317 -21.44 -25.39 -10.63
CA PRO A 317 -22.86 -25.17 -10.76
C PRO A 317 -23.57 -25.87 -9.61
N SER A 318 -24.40 -25.14 -8.87
CA SER A 318 -25.41 -25.75 -8.02
C SER A 318 -26.41 -26.44 -8.95
N THR A 319 -26.18 -27.72 -9.23
CA THR A 319 -27.15 -28.57 -9.90
C THR A 319 -28.31 -28.77 -8.94
N GLY A 320 -29.36 -27.98 -9.13
CA GLY A 320 -30.68 -28.13 -8.56
C GLY A 320 -31.70 -28.05 -9.68
#